data_AF-A0A966ASJ6-F1
#
_entry.id   AF-A0A966ASJ6-F1
#
_cell.length_a   1.000
_cell.length_b   1.000
_cell.length_c   1.000
_cell.angle_alpha   90.00
_cell.angle_beta   90.00
_cell.angle_gamma   90.00
#
_symmetry.space_group_name_H-M   'P 1'
#
loop_
_entity.id
_entity.type
_entity.pdbx_description
1 polymer ?
#
loop_
_entity_poly.entity_id
_entity_poly.type
_entity_poly.pdbx_seq_one_letter_code
_entity_poly.pdbx_strand_id
1 'polypeptide(L)'
;MTPLSILLLLNLCLIPISSGDPVCSLEDQPLKNWKQAIEPGPEDRWLTIPWHTSLHEGLKKAGEEGQPLLLWLMNGHPLGCT
;
A
#
# COMPACT_ATOMS: atom_id res chain seq x y z
N MET A 1 -20.98 1.42 -53.33
CA MET A 1 -20.54 0.84 -52.04
C MET A 1 -21.10 -0.57 -51.97
N THR A 2 -20.24 -1.58 -52.05
CA THR A 2 -20.68 -2.97 -52.19
C THR A 2 -21.15 -3.51 -50.83
N PRO A 3 -22.12 -4.45 -50.80
CA PRO A 3 -22.60 -5.06 -49.55
C PRO A 3 -21.46 -5.72 -48.75
N LEU A 4 -20.39 -6.15 -49.43
CA LEU A 4 -19.18 -6.68 -48.83
C LEU A 4 -18.42 -5.62 -47.99
N SER A 5 -18.34 -4.38 -48.45
CA SER A 5 -17.71 -3.29 -47.68
C SER A 5 -18.51 -2.92 -46.43
N ILE A 6 -19.84 -3.03 -46.47
CA ILE A 6 -20.71 -2.76 -45.32
C ILE A 6 -20.58 -3.87 -44.26
N LEU A 7 -20.51 -5.13 -44.70
CA LEU A 7 -20.29 -6.28 -43.81
C LEU A 7 -18.89 -6.27 -43.16
N LEU A 8 -17.88 -5.76 -43.86
CA LEU A 8 -16.52 -5.62 -43.33
C LEU A 8 -16.45 -4.52 -42.24
N LEU A 9 -17.15 -3.40 -42.45
CA LEU A 9 -17.22 -2.30 -41.49
C LEU A 9 -18.02 -2.67 -40.23
N LEU A 10 -19.11 -3.42 -40.39
CA LEU A 10 -19.91 -3.92 -39.25
C LEU A 10 -19.12 -4.89 -38.35
N ASN A 11 -18.29 -5.76 -38.94
CA ASN A 11 -17.43 -6.66 -38.17
C ASN A 11 -16.32 -5.91 -37.42
N LEU A 12 -15.81 -4.80 -37.97
CA LEU A 12 -14.77 -4.00 -37.31
C LEU A 12 -15.30 -3.25 -36.06
N CYS A 13 -16.57 -2.88 -36.04
CA CYS A 13 -17.20 -2.18 -34.91
C CYS A 13 -17.60 -3.09 -33.74
N LEU A 14 -17.61 -4.42 -33.93
CA LEU A 14 -17.99 -5.38 -32.89
C LEU A 14 -16.78 -5.93 -32.12
N ILE A 15 -15.56 -5.53 -32.45
CA ILE A 15 -14.37 -5.89 -31.67
C ILE A 15 -14.39 -5.06 -30.39
N PRO A 16 -14.56 -5.65 -29.19
CA PRO A 16 -14.41 -4.90 -27.97
C PRO A 16 -12.97 -4.40 -27.91
N ILE A 17 -12.80 -3.07 -27.94
CA ILE A 17 -11.53 -2.45 -27.59
C ILE A 17 -11.38 -2.71 -26.10
N SER A 18 -10.60 -3.74 -25.76
CA SER A 18 -10.20 -4.02 -24.39
C SER A 18 -9.26 -2.91 -23.95
N SER A 19 -9.81 -1.80 -23.43
CA SER A 19 -9.06 -0.83 -22.63
C SER A 19 -8.79 -1.43 -21.25
N GLY A 20 -8.08 -2.56 -21.25
CA GLY A 20 -7.46 -3.06 -20.04
C GLY A 20 -6.18 -2.27 -19.86
N ASP A 21 -6.27 -1.08 -19.28
CA ASP A 21 -5.14 -0.63 -18.46
C ASP A 21 -4.83 -1.81 -17.54
N PRO A 22 -3.59 -2.31 -17.48
CA PRO A 22 -3.27 -3.36 -16.53
C PRO A 22 -3.51 -2.75 -15.15
N VAL A 23 -4.70 -2.98 -14.62
CA VAL A 23 -4.97 -2.87 -13.19
C VAL A 23 -3.84 -3.69 -12.60
N CYS A 24 -2.94 -3.02 -11.88
CA CYS A 24 -1.86 -3.66 -11.19
C CYS A 24 -2.51 -4.58 -10.17
N SER A 25 -2.83 -5.79 -10.61
CA SER A 25 -3.43 -6.81 -9.80
C SER A 25 -2.36 -7.12 -8.79
N LEU A 26 -2.61 -6.75 -7.54
CA LEU A 26 -1.78 -7.19 -6.43
C LEU A 26 -2.04 -8.68 -6.26
N GLU A 27 -1.53 -9.48 -7.19
CA GLU A 27 -1.53 -10.92 -7.09
C GLU A 27 -0.84 -11.28 -5.76
N ASP A 28 -1.32 -12.31 -5.07
CA ASP A 28 -0.83 -12.61 -3.71
C ASP A 28 0.69 -12.89 -3.67
N GLN A 29 1.26 -13.35 -4.80
CA GLN A 29 2.69 -13.61 -4.94
C GLN A 29 3.56 -12.34 -4.96
N PRO A 30 3.32 -11.33 -5.84
CA PRO A 30 4.07 -10.09 -5.79
C PRO A 30 3.92 -9.38 -4.45
N LEU A 31 2.74 -9.32 -3.85
CA LEU A 31 2.57 -8.69 -2.52
C LEU A 31 3.44 -9.37 -1.46
N LYS A 32 3.43 -10.71 -1.41
CA LYS A 32 4.23 -11.47 -0.46
C LYS A 32 5.73 -11.24 -0.66
N ASN A 33 6.19 -11.22 -1.91
CA ASN A 33 7.60 -11.02 -2.25
C ASN A 33 8.07 -9.61 -1.87
N TRP A 34 7.27 -8.59 -2.18
CA TRP A 34 7.57 -7.21 -1.81
C TRP A 34 7.57 -7.03 -0.30
N LYS A 35 6.59 -7.61 0.40
CA LYS A 35 6.52 -7.56 1.86
C LYS A 35 7.77 -8.18 2.50
N GLN A 36 8.19 -9.35 2.03
CA GLN A 36 9.41 -9.99 2.53
C GLN A 36 10.68 -9.17 2.23
N ALA A 37 10.74 -8.47 1.10
CA ALA A 37 11.90 -7.68 0.71
C ALA A 37 12.03 -6.35 1.47
N ILE A 38 10.92 -5.78 1.95
CA ILE A 38 10.89 -4.53 2.73
C ILE A 38 10.76 -4.79 4.24
N GLU A 39 10.55 -6.05 4.63
CA GLU A 39 10.45 -6.42 6.03
C GLU A 39 11.81 -6.16 6.72
N PRO A 40 11.81 -5.41 7.83
CA PRO A 40 13.06 -5.03 8.47
C PRO A 40 13.79 -6.24 9.10
N GLY A 41 15.12 -6.19 9.16
CA GLY A 41 16.00 -7.28 9.58
C GLY A 41 16.14 -7.43 11.11
N PRO A 42 17.03 -8.33 11.59
CA PRO A 42 17.28 -8.54 13.03
C PRO A 42 17.74 -7.28 13.78
N GLU A 43 18.33 -6.31 13.08
CA GLU A 43 18.68 -4.98 13.58
C GLU A 43 17.46 -4.16 14.05
N ASP A 44 16.24 -4.53 13.64
CA ASP A 44 15.02 -3.79 13.88
C ASP A 44 14.28 -4.23 15.15
N ARG A 45 15.00 -4.35 16.26
CA ARG A 45 14.42 -4.65 17.60
C ARG A 45 13.30 -3.69 17.99
N TRP A 46 13.28 -2.48 17.43
CA TRP A 46 12.22 -1.52 17.63
C TRP A 46 10.85 -2.04 17.14
N LEU A 47 10.77 -2.97 16.20
CA LEU A 47 9.53 -3.63 15.79
C LEU A 47 8.92 -4.52 16.88
N THR A 48 9.74 -5.03 17.80
CA THR A 48 9.28 -5.90 18.89
C THR A 48 8.64 -5.11 20.04
N ILE A 49 8.80 -3.78 20.04
CA ILE A 49 8.17 -2.92 21.02
C ILE A 49 6.66 -2.91 20.75
N PRO A 50 5.81 -3.18 21.75
CA PRO A 50 4.36 -3.15 21.58
C PRO A 50 3.87 -1.70 21.53
N TRP A 51 4.10 -1.04 20.40
CA TRP A 51 3.76 0.38 20.21
C TRP A 51 2.26 0.64 20.39
N HIS A 52 1.93 1.67 21.17
CA HIS A 52 0.59 2.24 21.18
C HIS A 52 0.42 3.21 20.01
N THR A 53 -0.68 3.09 19.27
CA THR A 53 -1.02 4.01 18.17
C THR A 53 -1.72 5.29 18.65
N SER A 54 -2.09 5.36 19.93
CA SER A 54 -2.67 6.53 20.59
C SER A 54 -1.73 7.03 21.68
N LEU A 55 -1.40 8.33 21.64
CA LEU A 55 -0.61 8.98 22.69
C LEU A 55 -1.31 8.90 24.05
N HIS A 56 -2.63 9.00 24.09
CA HIS A 56 -3.39 8.96 25.34
C HIS A 56 -3.28 7.61 26.03
N GLU A 57 -3.41 6.51 25.27
CA GLU A 57 -3.28 5.16 25.81
C GLU A 57 -1.86 4.91 26.35
N GLY A 58 -0.83 5.37 25.63
CA GLY A 58 0.55 5.28 26.09
C GLY A 58 0.80 6.05 27.39
N LEU A 59 0.28 7.28 27.51
CA LEU A 59 0.38 8.09 28.73
C LEU A 59 -0.31 7.43 29.93
N LYS A 60 -1.53 6.92 29.73
CA LYS A 60 -2.29 6.23 30.78
C LYS A 60 -1.51 5.02 31.29
N LYS A 61 -1.07 4.13 30.40
CA LYS A 61 -0.31 2.93 30.76
C LYS A 61 0.99 3.26 31.48
N ALA A 62 1.76 4.24 30.97
CA ALA A 62 3.00 4.67 31.60
C ALA A 62 2.77 5.21 33.03
N GLY A 63 1.66 5.94 33.25
CA GLY A 63 1.25 6.42 34.56
C GLY A 63 0.82 5.29 35.51
N GLU A 64 0.04 4.33 35.01
CA GLU A 64 -0.38 3.15 35.77
C GLU A 64 0.80 2.26 36.19
N GLU A 65 1.81 2.13 35.31
CA GLU A 65 2.99 1.30 35.53
C GLU A 65 4.15 2.05 36.22
N GLY A 66 4.04 3.38 36.37
CA GLY A 66 5.10 4.21 36.94
C GLY A 66 6.39 4.22 36.11
N GLN A 67 6.28 4.08 34.79
CA GLN A 67 7.41 3.98 33.86
C GLN A 67 7.53 5.22 32.96
N PRO A 68 8.76 5.55 32.50
CA PRO A 68 8.94 6.61 31.51
C PRO A 68 8.30 6.25 30.17
N LEU A 69 7.73 7.24 29.48
CA LEU A 69 7.14 7.08 28.16
C LEU A 69 8.20 7.23 27.05
N LEU A 70 8.35 6.21 26.21
CA LEU A 70 9.07 6.33 24.93
C LEU A 70 8.10 6.82 23.85
N LEU A 71 8.33 8.03 23.35
CA LEU A 71 7.53 8.63 22.29
C LEU A 71 8.32 8.66 20.98
N TRP A 72 7.85 7.89 19.99
CA TRP A 72 8.37 7.92 18.62
C TRP A 72 7.37 8.65 17.74
N LEU A 73 7.79 9.77 17.17
CA LEU A 73 7.00 10.55 16.22
C LEU A 73 7.84 10.75 14.97
N MET A 74 7.25 10.61 13.80
CA MET A 74 7.86 11.14 12.58
C MET A 74 7.73 12.66 12.63
N ASN A 75 8.79 13.36 13.02
CA ASN A 75 8.89 14.82 12.95
C ASN A 75 9.21 15.29 11.52
N GLY A 76 8.47 14.79 10.53
CA GLY A 76 8.60 15.17 9.12
C GLY A 76 7.35 15.86 8.63
N HIS A 77 7.51 17.04 8.04
CA HIS A 77 6.57 17.54 7.03
C HIS A 77 6.26 16.37 6.05
N PRO A 78 5.01 16.16 5.59
CA PRO A 78 4.57 14.89 4.99
C PRO A 78 5.35 14.44 3.74
N LEU A 79 6.22 15.31 3.21
CA LEU A 79 7.30 15.02 2.29
C LEU A 79 8.53 15.70 2.88
N GLY A 80 9.64 14.99 3.12
CA GLY A 80 10.83 15.51 3.81
C GLY A 80 11.57 16.64 3.09
N CYS A 81 10.96 17.81 2.94
CA CYS A 81 11.58 19.07 2.57
C CYS A 81 10.92 20.17 3.41
N THR A 82 11.74 21.02 4.02
CA THR A 82 11.35 22.31 4.61
C THR A 82 10.56 23.18 3.64
#